data_AF-N6VUN1-F1
#
_entry.id   AF-N6VUN1-F1
#
_cell.length_a   1.000
_cell.length_b   1.000
_cell.length_c   1.000
_cell.angle_alpha   90.00
_cell.angle_beta   90.00
_cell.angle_gamma   90.00
#
_symmetry.space_group_name_H-M   'P 1'
#
loop_
_entity.id
_entity.type
_entity.pdbx_description
1 polymer ?
#
loop_
_entity_poly.entity_id
_entity_poly.type
_entity_poly.pdbx_seq_one_letter_code
_entity_poly.pdbx_strand_id
1 'polypeptide(L)'
;MQRIREYLADNGGSLDSKFIVNGKEQTTSITLTTVSPIAKYKNDIIIRFKARGMNIGTTTININNIGAKPLYKSTSTGIVSLTGGELQTGGIYEIVYNDGASTKDLNGWYLLNPTPIPPPKVETFPAGFIATFAMREVPSGWVLCDGATYERKDYPQLFKAIGDQWGKDSDTTFKVPDFRGMFLRGFDDGRGLDRSRKFAVLQQDSIKAHTHVATIEEAGQHTHEFQYNGVGWSANDIGRRNPSYHYSVMAGTTKPAGVHTHKVTISSTGEAETRPVNATVVYAIKT
;
A
#
# COMPACT_ATOMS: atom_id res chain seq x y z
N MET A 1 41.28 -48.14 -11.02
CA MET A 1 40.29 -48.37 -9.93
C MET A 1 40.61 -47.64 -8.61
N GLN A 2 41.50 -46.65 -8.59
CA GLN A 2 41.90 -45.98 -7.35
C GLN A 2 40.97 -44.83 -6.92
N ARG A 3 40.21 -44.23 -7.86
CA ARG A 3 39.27 -43.14 -7.57
C ARG A 3 37.99 -43.55 -6.81
N ILE A 4 37.59 -44.82 -6.86
CA ILE A 4 36.37 -45.30 -6.19
C ILE A 4 36.57 -45.51 -4.68
N ARG A 5 37.80 -45.86 -4.24
CA ARG A 5 38.10 -46.04 -2.82
C ARG A 5 38.16 -44.73 -2.03
N GLU A 6 38.43 -43.60 -2.66
CA GLU A 6 38.44 -42.28 -2.00
C GLU A 6 37.02 -41.75 -1.77
N TYR A 7 36.07 -42.02 -2.67
CA TYR A 7 34.66 -41.66 -2.48
C TYR A 7 33.99 -42.41 -1.32
N LEU A 8 34.45 -43.63 -1.00
CA LEU A 8 33.91 -44.44 0.11
C LEU A 8 34.51 -44.06 1.48
N ALA A 9 35.56 -43.24 1.51
CA ALA A 9 36.15 -42.70 2.74
C ALA A 9 35.68 -41.27 3.06
N ASP A 10 34.84 -40.68 2.20
CA ASP A 10 34.23 -39.37 2.43
C ASP A 10 33.13 -39.48 3.48
N ASN A 11 33.56 -39.54 4.74
CA ASN A 11 32.70 -39.34 5.88
C ASN A 11 32.45 -37.84 5.99
N GLY A 12 31.41 -37.35 5.30
CA GLY A 12 30.78 -36.09 5.63
C GLY A 12 30.59 -36.03 7.16
N GLY A 13 31.39 -35.19 7.80
CA GLY A 13 31.49 -35.06 9.24
C GLY A 13 31.38 -33.60 9.66
N SER A 14 31.08 -33.37 10.94
CA SER A 14 31.00 -32.03 11.50
C SER A 14 32.31 -31.26 11.26
N LEU A 15 32.26 -30.29 10.35
CA LEU A 15 33.34 -29.31 10.17
C LEU A 15 33.28 -28.32 11.32
N ASP A 16 34.31 -28.31 12.15
CA ASP A 16 34.50 -27.20 13.07
C ASP A 16 35.16 -26.04 12.32
N SER A 17 34.57 -24.86 12.46
CA SER A 17 35.00 -23.67 11.74
C SER A 17 35.37 -22.59 12.74
N LYS A 18 36.66 -22.29 12.84
CA LYS A 18 37.16 -21.20 13.68
C LYS A 18 37.35 -19.95 12.84
N PHE A 19 36.64 -18.88 13.19
CA PHE A 19 36.77 -17.56 12.56
C PHE A 19 37.58 -16.64 13.47
N ILE A 20 38.65 -16.05 12.94
CA ILE A 20 39.43 -15.01 13.58
C ILE A 20 39.36 -13.76 12.71
N VAL A 21 38.89 -12.65 13.28
CA VAL A 21 38.65 -11.39 12.59
C VAL A 21 39.59 -10.34 13.17
N ASN A 22 40.43 -9.72 12.34
CA ASN A 22 41.32 -8.63 12.77
C ASN A 22 40.80 -7.29 12.22
N GLY A 23 40.09 -6.54 13.07
CA GLY A 23 39.48 -5.26 12.72
C GLY A 23 40.47 -4.17 12.30
N LYS A 24 41.73 -4.22 12.76
CA LYS A 24 42.75 -3.23 12.42
C LYS A 24 43.36 -3.49 11.04
N GLU A 25 43.63 -4.75 10.74
CA GLU A 25 44.28 -5.15 9.47
C GLU A 25 43.27 -5.41 8.35
N GLN A 26 41.96 -5.41 8.65
CA GLN A 26 40.91 -5.78 7.70
C GLN A 26 41.17 -7.17 7.10
N THR A 27 41.36 -8.15 7.98
CA THR A 27 41.60 -9.54 7.59
C THR A 27 40.71 -10.51 8.35
N THR A 28 40.39 -11.62 7.70
CA THR A 28 39.67 -12.76 8.28
C THR A 28 40.46 -14.04 8.03
N SER A 29 40.71 -14.80 9.09
CA SER A 29 41.35 -16.11 9.03
C SER A 29 40.37 -17.17 9.47
N ILE A 30 40.13 -18.15 8.61
CA ILE A 30 39.19 -19.25 8.85
C ILE A 30 39.95 -20.56 8.88
N THR A 31 39.89 -21.27 10.00
CA THR A 31 40.37 -22.65 10.09
C THR A 31 39.18 -23.60 10.02
N LEU A 32 39.22 -24.54 9.08
CA LEU A 32 38.22 -25.60 8.97
C LEU A 32 38.88 -26.93 9.31
N THR A 33 38.35 -27.63 10.31
CA THR A 33 38.85 -28.96 10.70
C THR A 33 37.86 -30.01 10.23
N THR A 34 38.29 -30.89 9.32
CA THR A 34 37.53 -32.03 8.83
C THR A 34 38.17 -33.34 9.27
N VAL A 35 37.35 -34.39 9.40
CA VAL A 35 37.81 -35.76 9.64
C VAL A 35 38.50 -36.37 8.42
N SER A 36 38.24 -35.83 7.22
CA SER A 36 38.85 -36.32 5.98
C SER A 36 40.36 -36.00 5.98
N PRO A 37 41.25 -36.99 5.76
CA PRO A 37 42.69 -36.81 5.84
C PRO A 37 43.24 -36.10 4.60
N ILE A 38 43.07 -34.78 4.54
CA ILE A 38 43.65 -33.94 3.48
C ILE A 38 45.10 -33.61 3.85
N ALA A 39 46.06 -34.29 3.22
CA ALA A 39 47.49 -34.08 3.48
C ALA A 39 48.12 -32.95 2.63
N LYS A 40 47.51 -32.62 1.49
CA LYS A 40 47.95 -31.54 0.59
C LYS A 40 46.75 -31.06 -0.22
N TYR A 41 46.70 -29.76 -0.51
CA TYR A 41 45.71 -29.22 -1.44
C TYR A 41 45.97 -29.67 -2.88
N LYS A 42 44.90 -30.07 -3.55
CA LYS A 42 44.84 -30.46 -4.96
C LYS A 42 43.65 -29.75 -5.59
N ASN A 43 43.71 -29.53 -6.90
CA ASN A 43 42.60 -28.94 -7.63
C ASN A 43 41.32 -29.74 -7.42
N ASP A 44 40.20 -29.01 -7.42
CA ASP A 44 38.85 -29.55 -7.35
C ASP A 44 38.47 -30.18 -6.01
N ILE A 45 39.26 -29.96 -4.95
CA ILE A 45 38.79 -30.21 -3.57
C ILE A 45 37.67 -29.22 -3.27
N ILE A 46 36.48 -29.72 -2.96
CA ILE A 46 35.30 -28.94 -2.58
C ILE A 46 35.04 -29.09 -1.08
N ILE A 47 34.83 -27.97 -0.39
CA ILE A 47 34.46 -27.94 1.02
C ILE A 47 33.19 -27.11 1.18
N ARG A 48 32.21 -27.64 1.92
CA ARG A 48 31.03 -26.90 2.36
C ARG A 48 31.10 -26.65 3.85
N PHE A 49 30.95 -25.42 4.29
CA PHE A 49 31.00 -25.10 5.72
C PHE A 49 29.94 -24.04 6.08
N LYS A 50 29.51 -24.06 7.34
CA LYS A 50 28.68 -23.01 7.92
C LYS A 50 29.57 -21.94 8.54
N ALA A 51 29.52 -20.71 8.05
CA ALA A 51 30.31 -19.61 8.60
C ALA A 51 29.86 -19.27 10.02
N ARG A 52 30.82 -19.00 10.92
CA ARG A 52 30.55 -18.63 12.33
C ARG A 52 30.63 -17.13 12.59
N GLY A 53 31.08 -16.37 11.61
CA GLY A 53 31.17 -14.92 11.68
C GLY A 53 31.05 -14.31 10.29
N MET A 54 30.88 -12.99 10.26
CA MET A 54 31.01 -12.20 9.03
C MET A 54 32.49 -11.97 8.75
N ASN A 55 32.92 -12.12 7.49
CA ASN A 55 34.29 -11.76 7.12
C ASN A 55 34.43 -10.24 6.97
N ILE A 56 35.62 -9.74 7.25
CA ILE A 56 36.09 -8.40 6.91
C ILE A 56 37.35 -8.50 6.05
N GLY A 57 37.44 -7.64 5.04
CA GLY A 57 38.56 -7.54 4.12
C GLY A 57 39.05 -8.89 3.58
N THR A 58 40.37 -9.02 3.42
CA THR A 58 40.96 -10.21 2.79
C THR A 58 40.78 -11.43 3.68
N THR A 59 40.41 -12.56 3.08
CA THR A 59 40.05 -13.78 3.82
C THR A 59 40.99 -14.93 3.44
N THR A 60 41.41 -15.72 4.42
CA THR A 60 42.20 -16.94 4.20
C THR A 60 41.51 -18.16 4.80
N ILE A 61 41.69 -19.33 4.18
CA ILE A 61 41.21 -20.63 4.63
C ILE A 61 42.39 -21.54 4.93
N ASN A 62 42.37 -22.21 6.08
CA ASN A 62 43.31 -23.26 6.46
C ASN A 62 42.53 -24.54 6.80
N ILE A 63 42.62 -25.57 5.96
CA ILE A 63 41.97 -26.86 6.22
C ILE A 63 42.94 -27.77 6.97
N ASN A 64 42.48 -28.38 8.06
CA ASN A 64 43.27 -29.34 8.87
C ASN A 64 44.66 -28.81 9.29
N ASN A 65 44.82 -27.49 9.39
CA ASN A 65 46.08 -26.81 9.68
C ASN A 65 47.26 -27.14 8.74
N ILE A 66 47.01 -27.55 7.50
CA ILE A 66 48.07 -27.92 6.54
C ILE A 66 48.65 -26.71 5.77
N GLY A 67 48.08 -25.52 5.96
CA GLY A 67 48.59 -24.26 5.42
C GLY A 67 47.46 -23.31 5.01
N ALA A 68 47.56 -22.04 5.39
CA ALA A 68 46.58 -21.03 5.02
C ALA A 68 46.73 -20.63 3.54
N LYS A 69 45.60 -20.48 2.86
CA LYS A 69 45.51 -20.04 1.46
C LYS A 69 44.45 -18.95 1.30
N PRO A 70 44.64 -17.99 0.39
CA PRO A 70 43.68 -16.92 0.17
C PRO A 70 42.33 -17.46 -0.35
N LEU A 71 41.26 -16.73 -0.05
CA LEU A 71 39.91 -16.97 -0.56
C LEU A 71 39.54 -15.87 -1.56
N TYR A 72 39.11 -16.28 -2.73
CA TYR A 72 38.72 -15.43 -3.85
C TYR A 72 37.23 -15.56 -4.16
N LYS A 73 36.69 -14.57 -4.86
CA LYS A 73 35.36 -14.57 -5.45
C LYS A 73 35.43 -14.17 -6.92
N SER A 74 34.47 -14.65 -7.70
CA SER A 74 34.26 -14.19 -9.06
C SER A 74 33.39 -12.93 -9.05
N THR A 75 33.77 -11.91 -9.82
CA THR A 75 32.99 -10.71 -10.10
C THR A 75 32.91 -10.47 -11.61
N SER A 76 32.15 -9.45 -12.02
CA SER A 76 32.11 -9.02 -13.42
C SER A 76 33.45 -8.51 -13.96
N THR A 77 34.41 -8.18 -13.07
CA THR A 77 35.74 -7.68 -13.43
C THR A 77 36.82 -8.76 -13.33
N GLY A 78 36.46 -9.97 -12.92
CA GLY A 78 37.37 -11.12 -12.82
C GLY A 78 37.40 -11.74 -11.43
N ILE A 79 38.45 -12.51 -11.16
CA ILE A 79 38.67 -13.14 -9.86
C ILE A 79 39.38 -12.15 -8.94
N VAL A 80 38.81 -11.90 -7.77
CA VAL A 80 39.35 -10.93 -6.79
C VAL A 80 39.30 -11.50 -5.38
N SER A 81 40.12 -10.96 -4.48
CA SER A 81 40.04 -11.29 -3.04
C SER A 81 38.70 -10.82 -2.45
N LEU A 82 38.28 -11.48 -1.37
CA LEU A 82 37.16 -10.98 -0.57
C LEU A 82 37.49 -9.61 0.05
N THR A 83 36.45 -8.82 0.25
CA THR A 83 36.52 -7.43 0.72
C THR A 83 35.75 -7.19 2.03
N GLY A 84 34.93 -8.15 2.46
CA GLY A 84 34.12 -8.09 3.67
C GLY A 84 32.63 -8.22 3.36
N GLY A 85 31.91 -8.99 4.18
CA GLY A 85 30.47 -9.19 4.06
C GLY A 85 30.03 -10.27 3.06
N GLU A 86 30.94 -10.90 2.32
CA GLU A 86 30.59 -11.99 1.40
C GLU A 86 30.25 -13.29 2.14
N LEU A 87 30.80 -13.47 3.33
CA LEU A 87 30.46 -14.51 4.29
C LEU A 87 29.66 -13.87 5.43
N GLN A 88 28.54 -14.50 5.79
CA GLN A 88 27.62 -14.05 6.83
C GLN A 88 27.50 -15.11 7.92
N THR A 89 27.35 -14.67 9.17
CA THR A 89 27.15 -15.56 10.31
C THR A 89 25.97 -16.51 10.06
N GLY A 90 26.23 -17.82 10.14
CA GLY A 90 25.24 -18.86 9.91
C GLY A 90 24.99 -19.23 8.44
N GLY A 91 25.57 -18.50 7.48
CA GLY A 91 25.51 -18.84 6.05
C GLY A 91 26.27 -20.13 5.73
N ILE A 92 25.77 -20.91 4.77
CA ILE A 92 26.43 -22.12 4.28
C ILE A 92 27.10 -21.79 2.96
N TYR A 93 28.42 -22.00 2.91
CA TYR A 93 29.25 -21.61 1.79
C TYR A 93 29.97 -22.82 1.21
N GLU A 94 30.13 -22.82 -0.11
CA GLU A 94 30.89 -23.80 -0.85
C GLU A 94 32.15 -23.15 -1.43
N ILE A 95 33.30 -23.78 -1.18
CA ILE A 95 34.60 -23.35 -1.70
C ILE A 95 35.27 -24.48 -2.48
N VAL A 96 36.01 -24.11 -3.53
CA VAL A 96 36.81 -25.05 -4.33
C VAL A 96 38.27 -24.62 -4.37
N TYR A 97 39.21 -25.57 -4.27
CA TYR A 97 40.64 -25.30 -4.37
C TYR A 97 41.11 -25.27 -5.83
N ASN A 98 41.94 -24.29 -6.17
CA ASN A 98 42.63 -24.19 -7.45
C ASN A 98 44.09 -23.75 -7.22
N ASP A 99 45.03 -24.49 -7.79
CA ASP A 99 46.48 -24.31 -7.66
C ASP A 99 47.05 -23.14 -8.48
N GLY A 100 46.21 -22.45 -9.24
CA GLY A 100 46.56 -21.22 -9.96
C GLY A 100 47.03 -21.46 -11.40
N ALA A 101 47.15 -22.72 -11.86
CA ALA A 101 47.66 -23.04 -13.19
C ALA A 101 46.83 -22.42 -14.33
N SER A 102 45.53 -22.17 -14.10
CA SER A 102 44.60 -21.59 -15.08
C SER A 102 44.23 -20.12 -14.83
N THR A 103 44.63 -19.53 -13.70
CA THR A 103 44.08 -18.24 -13.21
C THR A 103 45.15 -17.18 -12.94
N LYS A 104 46.30 -17.24 -13.64
CA LYS A 104 47.42 -16.29 -13.48
C LYS A 104 47.95 -16.23 -12.04
N ASP A 105 48.33 -17.39 -11.50
CA ASP A 105 48.94 -17.53 -10.16
C ASP A 105 48.01 -17.19 -8.98
N LEU A 106 46.69 -17.12 -9.18
CA LEU A 106 45.69 -17.01 -8.12
C LEU A 106 45.45 -18.38 -7.44
N ASN A 107 46.51 -18.88 -6.79
CA ASN A 107 46.53 -20.15 -6.05
C ASN A 107 45.82 -20.00 -4.70
N GLY A 108 44.67 -20.66 -4.55
CA GLY A 108 43.90 -20.63 -3.31
C GLY A 108 42.50 -21.22 -3.44
N TRP A 109 41.61 -20.75 -2.57
CA TRP A 109 40.22 -21.16 -2.50
C TRP A 109 39.32 -20.18 -3.26
N TYR A 110 38.25 -20.69 -3.86
CA TYR A 110 37.29 -19.92 -4.63
C TYR A 110 35.91 -20.11 -4.05
N LEU A 111 35.28 -19.02 -3.60
CA LEU A 111 33.93 -19.00 -3.05
C LEU A 111 32.90 -19.02 -4.17
N LEU A 112 32.05 -20.05 -4.17
CA LEU A 112 31.10 -20.29 -5.27
C LEU A 112 29.77 -19.57 -5.07
N ASN A 113 29.41 -19.24 -3.82
CA ASN A 113 28.13 -18.63 -3.47
C ASN A 113 28.30 -17.44 -2.50
N PRO A 114 29.07 -16.39 -2.88
CA PRO A 114 29.21 -15.21 -2.04
C PRO A 114 27.85 -14.54 -1.79
N THR A 115 27.62 -14.05 -0.58
CA THR A 115 26.47 -13.18 -0.31
C THR A 115 26.55 -11.94 -1.21
N PRO A 116 25.48 -11.58 -1.97
CA PRO A 116 25.47 -10.37 -2.76
C PRO A 116 25.67 -9.12 -1.89
N ILE A 117 26.50 -8.17 -2.36
CA ILE A 117 26.77 -6.91 -1.67
C ILE A 117 26.43 -5.73 -2.60
N PRO A 118 25.56 -4.79 -2.18
CA PRO A 118 24.77 -4.82 -0.94
C PRO A 118 23.73 -5.96 -0.97
N PRO A 119 23.30 -6.48 0.19
CA PRO A 119 22.25 -7.50 0.22
C PRO A 119 21.00 -6.97 -0.51
N PRO A 120 20.27 -7.80 -1.26
CA PRO A 120 19.07 -7.37 -1.95
C PRO A 120 18.11 -6.76 -0.92
N LYS A 121 17.71 -5.49 -1.13
CA LYS A 121 16.63 -4.87 -0.38
C LYS A 121 15.35 -5.61 -0.73
N VAL A 122 14.96 -6.58 0.07
CA VAL A 122 13.59 -7.10 0.02
C VAL A 122 12.74 -6.06 0.72
N GLU A 123 12.10 -5.17 -0.04
CA GLU A 123 11.03 -4.33 0.50
C GLU A 123 9.84 -5.23 0.82
N THR A 124 9.86 -5.85 2.00
CA THR A 124 8.73 -6.64 2.48
C THR A 124 7.71 -5.69 3.12
N PHE A 125 6.58 -5.50 2.46
CA PHE A 125 5.39 -5.00 3.14
C PHE A 125 4.99 -5.99 4.24
N PRO A 126 4.72 -5.54 5.48
CA PRO A 126 4.28 -6.42 6.54
C PRO A 126 2.87 -6.97 6.25
N ALA A 127 2.57 -8.16 6.75
CA ALA A 127 1.21 -8.69 6.70
C ALA A 127 0.23 -7.71 7.37
N GLY A 128 -0.93 -7.51 6.76
CA GLY A 128 -1.91 -6.49 7.17
C GLY A 128 -1.74 -5.13 6.47
N PHE A 129 -0.66 -4.91 5.71
CA PHE A 129 -0.50 -3.69 4.91
C PHE A 129 -1.53 -3.63 3.78
N ILE A 130 -2.24 -2.50 3.69
CA ILE A 130 -3.25 -2.25 2.65
C ILE A 130 -2.60 -1.43 1.53
N ALA A 131 -2.73 -1.90 0.29
CA ALA A 131 -2.26 -1.21 -0.90
C ALA A 131 -3.40 -0.97 -1.89
N THR A 132 -3.15 -0.06 -2.83
CA THR A 132 -4.01 0.18 -3.99
C THR A 132 -3.36 -0.37 -5.24
N PHE A 133 -4.17 -0.98 -6.11
CA PHE A 133 -3.74 -1.58 -7.36
C PHE A 133 -4.55 -1.02 -8.52
N ALA A 134 -3.85 -0.58 -9.56
CA ALA A 134 -4.46 -0.17 -10.82
C ALA A 134 -4.93 -1.38 -11.68
N MET A 135 -4.61 -2.60 -11.26
CA MET A 135 -5.01 -3.86 -11.89
C MET A 135 -6.12 -4.54 -11.08
N ARG A 136 -6.93 -5.35 -11.77
CA ARG A 136 -8.04 -6.09 -11.14
C ARG A 136 -7.59 -7.36 -10.43
N GLU A 137 -6.63 -8.07 -11.02
CA GLU A 137 -6.06 -9.29 -10.45
C GLU A 137 -4.93 -8.91 -9.49
N VAL A 138 -5.05 -9.33 -8.23
CA VAL A 138 -4.06 -9.01 -7.21
C VAL A 138 -2.85 -9.95 -7.33
N PRO A 139 -1.63 -9.47 -7.06
CA PRO A 139 -0.43 -10.30 -7.19
C PRO A 139 -0.36 -11.33 -6.06
N SER A 140 0.44 -12.38 -6.27
CA SER A 140 0.69 -13.40 -5.24
C SER A 140 1.18 -12.78 -3.93
N GLY A 141 0.70 -13.31 -2.81
CA GLY A 141 0.96 -12.77 -1.46
C GLY A 141 0.06 -11.61 -1.06
N TRP A 142 -1.00 -11.33 -1.81
CA TRP A 142 -2.04 -10.36 -1.49
C TRP A 142 -3.41 -10.99 -1.65
N VAL A 143 -4.38 -10.52 -0.87
CA VAL A 143 -5.79 -10.89 -0.99
C VAL A 143 -6.64 -9.63 -1.10
N LEU A 144 -7.77 -9.70 -1.79
CA LEU A 144 -8.68 -8.58 -1.98
C LEU A 144 -9.27 -8.11 -0.65
N CYS A 145 -9.51 -6.81 -0.51
CA CYS A 145 -10.32 -6.27 0.57
C CYS A 145 -11.81 -6.29 0.17
N ASP A 146 -12.40 -7.48 0.13
CA ASP A 146 -13.78 -7.75 -0.31
C ASP A 146 -14.69 -8.36 0.77
N GLY A 147 -14.22 -8.37 2.03
CA GLY A 147 -14.95 -8.95 3.15
C GLY A 147 -14.94 -10.48 3.22
N ALA A 148 -14.12 -11.15 2.40
CA ALA A 148 -14.03 -12.61 2.41
C ALA A 148 -13.53 -13.17 3.75
N THR A 149 -13.95 -14.40 4.03
CA THR A 149 -13.55 -15.17 5.21
C THR A 149 -12.41 -16.11 4.84
N TYR A 150 -11.38 -16.16 5.67
CA TYR A 150 -10.22 -17.02 5.50
C TYR A 150 -9.92 -17.83 6.76
N GLU A 151 -9.28 -18.99 6.59
CA GLU A 151 -8.79 -19.82 7.68
C GLU A 151 -7.52 -19.21 8.29
N ARG A 152 -7.47 -19.13 9.64
CA ARG A 152 -6.33 -18.58 10.39
C ARG A 152 -5.03 -19.36 10.13
N LYS A 153 -5.14 -20.66 9.85
CA LYS A 153 -3.99 -21.54 9.54
C LYS A 153 -3.37 -21.27 8.17
N ASP A 154 -4.16 -20.77 7.21
CA ASP A 154 -3.69 -20.52 5.85
C ASP A 154 -3.00 -19.15 5.76
N TYR A 155 -3.44 -18.20 6.60
CA TYR A 155 -2.86 -16.85 6.68
C TYR A 155 -2.55 -16.42 8.13
N PRO A 156 -1.63 -17.11 8.83
CA PRO A 156 -1.38 -16.88 10.26
C PRO A 156 -0.74 -15.51 10.54
N GLN A 157 0.07 -14.99 9.63
CA GLN A 157 0.69 -13.67 9.77
C GLN A 157 -0.33 -12.54 9.60
N LEU A 158 -1.18 -12.65 8.60
CA LEU A 158 -2.29 -11.72 8.40
C LEU A 158 -3.25 -11.72 9.59
N PHE A 159 -3.66 -12.91 10.08
CA PHE A 159 -4.52 -12.99 11.27
C PHE A 159 -3.85 -12.38 12.50
N LYS A 160 -2.56 -12.63 12.72
CA LYS A 160 -1.82 -11.99 13.81
C LYS A 160 -1.83 -10.46 13.70
N ALA A 161 -1.84 -9.92 12.48
CA ALA A 161 -1.82 -8.48 12.24
C ALA A 161 -3.19 -7.81 12.43
N ILE A 162 -4.27 -8.41 11.94
CA ILE A 162 -5.60 -7.76 11.91
C ILE A 162 -6.62 -8.35 12.89
N GLY A 163 -6.37 -9.56 13.41
CA GLY A 163 -7.25 -10.27 14.30
C GLY A 163 -8.67 -10.45 13.74
N ASP A 164 -9.65 -10.36 14.64
CA ASP A 164 -11.08 -10.45 14.31
C ASP A 164 -11.71 -9.06 14.06
N GLN A 165 -10.90 -8.00 13.93
CA GLN A 165 -11.36 -6.62 13.88
C GLN A 165 -12.35 -6.35 12.73
N TRP A 166 -12.18 -7.07 11.62
CA TRP A 166 -13.01 -6.96 10.41
C TRP A 166 -14.12 -8.03 10.35
N GLY A 167 -14.26 -8.82 11.42
CA GLY A 167 -15.25 -9.88 11.56
C GLY A 167 -14.62 -11.26 11.73
N LYS A 168 -15.40 -12.17 12.31
CA LYS A 168 -15.11 -13.61 12.39
C LYS A 168 -16.40 -14.42 12.24
N ASP A 169 -16.36 -15.49 11.46
CA ASP A 169 -17.49 -16.42 11.33
C ASP A 169 -17.37 -17.59 12.34
N SER A 170 -16.14 -18.02 12.65
CA SER A 170 -15.82 -19.06 13.63
C SER A 170 -14.45 -18.82 14.28
N ASP A 171 -14.11 -19.59 15.33
CA ASP A 171 -12.84 -19.46 16.04
C ASP A 171 -11.60 -19.94 15.25
N THR A 172 -11.79 -20.58 14.09
CA THR A 172 -10.70 -20.96 13.17
C THR A 172 -10.55 -19.99 12.00
N THR A 173 -11.46 -19.02 11.86
CA THR A 173 -11.53 -18.11 10.71
C THR A 173 -11.43 -16.65 11.11
N PHE A 174 -11.17 -15.78 10.15
CA PHE A 174 -11.23 -14.32 10.28
C PHE A 174 -11.63 -13.69 8.94
N LYS A 175 -12.06 -12.44 8.94
CA LYS A 175 -12.38 -11.70 7.72
C LYS A 175 -11.33 -10.66 7.38
N VAL A 176 -11.15 -10.44 6.09
CA VAL A 176 -10.47 -9.24 5.57
C VAL A 176 -11.44 -8.07 5.53
N PRO A 177 -10.96 -6.81 5.45
CA PRO A 177 -11.83 -5.66 5.25
C PRO A 177 -12.65 -5.79 3.96
N ASP A 178 -13.82 -5.16 3.89
CA ASP A 178 -14.52 -4.88 2.62
C ASP A 178 -14.42 -3.39 2.33
N PHE A 179 -13.64 -3.01 1.31
CA PHE A 179 -13.45 -1.61 0.93
C PHE A 179 -14.03 -1.28 -0.44
N ARG A 180 -14.84 -2.17 -1.01
CA ARG A 180 -15.46 -1.94 -2.32
C ARG A 180 -16.43 -0.77 -2.20
N GLY A 181 -16.20 0.27 -3.02
CA GLY A 181 -17.01 1.50 -3.01
C GLY A 181 -16.75 2.43 -1.82
N MET A 182 -15.71 2.20 -1.01
CA MET A 182 -15.42 3.01 0.17
C MET A 182 -14.28 3.98 -0.05
N PHE A 183 -14.37 5.15 0.59
CA PHE A 183 -13.24 6.04 0.81
C PHE A 183 -12.59 5.73 2.15
N LEU A 184 -11.28 5.48 2.13
CA LEU A 184 -10.50 5.31 3.36
C LEU A 184 -10.11 6.68 3.92
N ARG A 185 -10.12 6.77 5.25
CA ARG A 185 -9.69 7.96 5.98
C ARG A 185 -8.80 7.57 7.15
N GLY A 186 -7.88 8.47 7.51
CA GLY A 186 -7.01 8.27 8.65
C GLY A 186 -7.80 8.11 9.95
N PHE A 187 -7.34 7.19 10.81
CA PHE A 187 -7.83 7.06 12.18
C PHE A 187 -7.20 8.18 13.03
N ASP A 188 -8.03 8.92 13.78
CA ASP A 188 -7.60 10.11 14.50
C ASP A 188 -6.70 9.81 15.71
N ASP A 189 -6.93 8.68 16.38
CA ASP A 189 -6.14 8.15 17.49
C ASP A 189 -5.66 9.21 18.50
N GLY A 190 -6.54 10.11 18.90
CA GLY A 190 -6.27 11.12 19.93
C GLY A 190 -5.76 12.47 19.42
N ARG A 191 -5.62 12.69 18.10
CA ARG A 191 -5.32 14.02 17.54
C ARG A 191 -6.42 15.04 17.81
N GLY A 192 -7.67 14.59 17.92
CA GLY A 192 -8.79 15.41 18.35
C GLY A 192 -9.61 16.05 17.23
N LEU A 193 -9.39 15.69 15.96
CA LEU A 193 -10.18 16.12 14.81
C LEU A 193 -11.40 15.22 14.56
N ASP A 194 -11.32 13.94 14.94
CA ASP A 194 -12.38 12.93 14.72
C ASP A 194 -12.62 12.10 16.00
N ARG A 195 -12.83 12.81 17.11
CA ARG A 195 -12.80 12.26 18.49
C ARG A 195 -13.78 11.13 18.77
N SER A 196 -14.94 11.12 18.12
CA SER A 196 -15.98 10.14 18.37
C SER A 196 -15.82 8.87 17.55
N ARG A 197 -14.82 8.80 16.65
CA ARG A 197 -14.68 7.68 15.75
C ARG A 197 -13.89 6.53 16.37
N LYS A 198 -14.40 5.32 16.18
CA LYS A 198 -13.72 4.08 16.51
C LYS A 198 -12.92 3.56 15.32
N PHE A 199 -11.83 2.85 15.62
CA PHE A 199 -11.02 2.17 14.62
C PHE A 199 -11.84 1.13 13.84
N ALA A 200 -11.61 1.04 12.52
CA ALA A 200 -12.22 0.06 11.62
C ALA A 200 -13.76 0.00 11.66
N VAL A 201 -14.43 1.15 11.78
CA VAL A 201 -15.89 1.25 11.72
C VAL A 201 -16.33 2.02 10.48
N LEU A 202 -17.35 1.49 9.79
CA LEU A 202 -17.98 2.13 8.63
C LEU A 202 -18.72 3.40 9.05
N GLN A 203 -18.52 4.47 8.28
CA GLN A 203 -19.24 5.73 8.44
C GLN A 203 -20.13 5.94 7.22
N GLN A 204 -21.40 6.27 7.45
CA GLN A 204 -22.30 6.72 6.38
C GLN A 204 -21.93 8.12 5.89
N ASP A 205 -22.42 8.48 4.71
CA ASP A 205 -22.27 9.81 4.18
C ASP A 205 -22.93 10.86 5.09
N SER A 206 -22.41 12.08 5.05
CA SER A 206 -22.95 13.20 5.80
C SER A 206 -22.55 14.51 5.13
N ILE A 207 -23.50 15.43 5.05
CA ILE A 207 -23.25 16.82 4.67
C ILE A 207 -23.18 17.68 5.92
N LYS A 208 -22.24 18.64 5.95
CA LYS A 208 -22.18 19.61 7.03
C LYS A 208 -23.49 20.41 7.06
N ALA A 209 -24.02 20.62 8.27
CA ALA A 209 -25.16 21.50 8.48
C ALA A 209 -24.89 22.89 7.87
N HIS A 210 -25.87 23.42 7.14
CA HIS A 210 -25.80 24.71 6.47
C HIS A 210 -27.20 25.33 6.41
N THR A 211 -27.27 26.64 6.12
CA THR A 211 -28.51 27.40 6.06
C THR A 211 -28.79 27.90 4.65
N HIS A 212 -30.07 27.93 4.29
CA HIS A 212 -30.54 28.61 3.09
C HIS A 212 -31.21 29.92 3.50
N VAL A 213 -30.87 31.00 2.81
CA VAL A 213 -31.54 32.30 2.97
C VAL A 213 -32.38 32.52 1.73
N ALA A 214 -33.66 32.80 1.93
CA ALA A 214 -34.56 33.26 0.89
C ALA A 214 -35.00 34.68 1.22
N THR A 215 -34.87 35.58 0.25
CA THR A 215 -35.41 36.94 0.33
C THR A 215 -36.52 37.05 -0.70
N ILE A 216 -37.68 37.51 -0.25
CA ILE A 216 -38.82 37.83 -1.11
C ILE A 216 -38.94 39.34 -1.14
N GLU A 217 -39.00 39.94 -2.32
CA GLU A 217 -39.37 41.36 -2.45
C GLU A 217 -40.86 41.49 -2.14
N GLU A 218 -41.25 42.48 -1.33
CA GLU A 218 -42.67 42.85 -1.25
C GLU A 218 -43.12 43.23 -2.66
N ALA A 219 -44.21 42.65 -3.19
CA ALA A 219 -44.74 43.12 -4.47
C ALA A 219 -45.28 44.57 -4.42
N GLY A 220 -45.20 45.21 -3.24
CA GLY A 220 -45.73 46.53 -2.95
C GLY A 220 -47.26 46.58 -3.04
N GLN A 221 -47.85 47.67 -2.56
CA GLN A 221 -49.23 47.97 -2.91
C GLN A 221 -49.29 48.40 -4.37
N HIS A 222 -50.12 47.73 -5.17
CA HIS A 222 -50.41 48.16 -6.54
C HIS A 222 -51.91 48.33 -6.77
N THR A 223 -52.24 49.19 -7.73
CA THR A 223 -53.61 49.44 -8.21
C THR A 223 -53.63 49.30 -9.73
N HIS A 224 -54.79 49.00 -10.29
CA HIS A 224 -54.99 48.89 -11.74
C HIS A 224 -55.84 50.06 -12.22
N GLU A 225 -55.42 50.69 -13.31
CA GLU A 225 -56.24 51.67 -14.03
C GLU A 225 -57.01 50.96 -15.14
N PHE A 226 -58.30 51.25 -15.23
CA PHE A 226 -59.10 50.77 -16.35
C PHE A 226 -59.92 51.90 -16.94
N GLN A 227 -60.16 51.78 -18.23
CA GLN A 227 -61.07 52.64 -18.99
C GLN A 227 -62.14 51.75 -19.59
N TYR A 228 -63.40 52.05 -19.27
CA TYR A 228 -64.53 51.41 -19.91
C TYR A 228 -65.27 52.42 -20.77
N ASN A 229 -65.52 51.99 -22.01
CA ASN A 229 -66.23 52.76 -22.99
C ASN A 229 -67.70 52.37 -22.95
N GLY A 230 -68.47 53.18 -22.21
CA GLY A 230 -69.91 53.03 -22.07
C GLY A 230 -70.67 54.05 -22.90
N VAL A 231 -71.92 53.73 -23.20
CA VAL A 231 -72.89 54.71 -23.70
C VAL A 231 -73.57 55.31 -22.47
N GLY A 232 -73.32 56.59 -22.22
CA GLY A 232 -73.87 57.33 -21.09
C GLY A 232 -75.07 58.20 -21.49
N TRP A 233 -75.84 58.61 -20.49
CA TRP A 233 -76.94 59.59 -20.60
C TRP A 233 -76.71 60.74 -19.60
N SER A 234 -77.00 61.97 -20.00
CA SER A 234 -77.02 63.09 -19.08
C SER A 234 -78.22 62.98 -18.15
N ALA A 235 -78.08 63.37 -16.88
CA ALA A 235 -79.18 63.34 -15.90
C ALA A 235 -80.43 64.09 -16.39
N ASN A 236 -80.24 65.08 -17.27
CA ASN A 236 -81.30 65.89 -17.86
C ASN A 236 -82.02 65.25 -19.05
N ASP A 237 -81.56 64.08 -19.53
CA ASP A 237 -82.09 63.39 -20.72
C ASP A 237 -82.97 62.18 -20.38
N ILE A 238 -83.07 61.80 -19.10
CA ILE A 238 -83.91 60.69 -18.65
C ILE A 238 -85.39 61.05 -18.85
N GLY A 239 -86.08 60.30 -19.72
CA GLY A 239 -87.53 60.48 -19.99
C GLY A 239 -87.88 61.37 -21.18
N ARG A 240 -86.91 61.86 -21.97
CA ARG A 240 -87.17 62.64 -23.20
C ARG A 240 -87.43 61.72 -24.40
N ARG A 241 -88.25 62.20 -25.35
CA ARG A 241 -88.65 61.45 -26.57
C ARG A 241 -87.49 61.23 -27.57
N ASN A 242 -86.34 61.88 -27.37
CA ASN A 242 -85.12 61.71 -28.17
C ASN A 242 -83.86 61.99 -27.32
N PRO A 243 -83.38 61.02 -26.52
CA PRO A 243 -82.20 61.21 -25.68
C PRO A 243 -80.92 61.27 -26.52
N SER A 244 -79.99 62.18 -26.18
CA SER A 244 -78.68 62.25 -26.83
C SER A 244 -77.73 61.23 -26.19
N TYR A 245 -77.38 60.20 -26.95
CA TYR A 245 -76.37 59.23 -26.55
C TYR A 245 -74.99 59.77 -26.89
N HIS A 246 -74.14 59.89 -25.88
CA HIS A 246 -72.75 60.28 -26.07
C HIS A 246 -71.84 59.15 -25.62
N TYR A 247 -70.71 59.04 -26.31
CA TYR A 247 -69.64 58.16 -25.90
C TYR A 247 -68.99 58.74 -24.65
N SER A 248 -69.11 58.03 -23.52
CA SER A 248 -68.49 58.45 -22.28
C SER A 248 -67.41 57.46 -21.90
N VAL A 249 -66.19 57.96 -21.77
CA VAL A 249 -65.07 57.18 -21.21
C VAL A 249 -65.11 57.36 -19.71
N MET A 250 -65.42 56.29 -18.98
CA MET A 250 -65.26 56.28 -17.52
C MET A 250 -63.92 55.64 -17.18
N ALA A 251 -63.08 56.38 -16.46
CA ALA A 251 -61.82 55.91 -15.93
C ALA A 251 -61.93 55.72 -14.42
N GLY A 252 -61.28 54.69 -13.89
CA GLY A 252 -61.21 54.43 -12.46
C GLY A 252 -59.95 53.66 -12.09
N THR A 253 -59.56 53.80 -10.83
CA THR A 253 -58.43 53.07 -10.23
C THR A 253 -58.98 52.09 -9.21
N THR A 254 -58.51 50.84 -9.23
CA THR A 254 -58.91 49.86 -8.21
C THR A 254 -58.37 50.26 -6.83
N LYS A 255 -58.98 49.76 -5.75
CA LYS A 255 -58.36 49.85 -4.41
C LYS A 255 -57.04 49.06 -4.38
N PRO A 256 -56.07 49.42 -3.52
CA PRO A 256 -54.83 48.67 -3.39
C PRO A 256 -55.08 47.19 -3.12
N ALA A 257 -54.39 46.32 -3.85
CA ALA A 257 -54.26 44.93 -3.44
C ALA A 257 -53.43 44.92 -2.15
N GLY A 258 -54.06 44.58 -1.02
CA GLY A 258 -53.41 44.56 0.30
C GLY A 258 -52.29 43.53 0.42
N VAL A 259 -51.79 43.36 1.65
CA VAL A 259 -50.72 42.39 1.95
C VAL A 259 -51.11 40.99 1.48
N HIS A 260 -50.22 40.34 0.73
CA HIS A 260 -50.36 38.96 0.27
C HIS A 260 -49.13 38.14 0.66
N THR A 261 -49.20 36.82 0.47
CA THR A 261 -48.14 35.88 0.87
C THR A 261 -47.38 35.36 -0.35
N HIS A 262 -46.05 35.22 -0.21
CA HIS A 262 -45.21 34.52 -1.16
C HIS A 262 -44.93 33.11 -0.65
N LYS A 263 -45.23 32.10 -1.46
CA LYS A 263 -44.86 30.71 -1.16
C LYS A 263 -43.48 30.41 -1.75
N VAL A 264 -42.50 30.16 -0.89
CA VAL A 264 -41.19 29.64 -1.30
C VAL A 264 -41.27 28.11 -1.32
N THR A 265 -40.98 27.49 -2.46
CA THR A 265 -40.91 26.03 -2.61
C THR A 265 -39.48 25.64 -2.88
N ILE A 266 -38.86 24.85 -1.99
CA ILE A 266 -37.51 24.31 -2.18
C ILE A 266 -37.66 22.84 -2.55
N SER A 267 -37.21 22.47 -3.75
CA SER A 267 -37.17 21.08 -4.21
C SER A 267 -35.82 20.45 -3.87
N SER A 268 -35.79 19.14 -3.68
CA SER A 268 -34.53 18.41 -3.64
C SER A 268 -33.86 18.43 -5.02
N THR A 269 -32.54 18.60 -5.03
CA THR A 269 -31.72 18.57 -6.26
C THR A 269 -30.47 17.73 -6.01
N GLY A 270 -29.89 17.14 -7.06
CA GLY A 270 -28.67 16.36 -6.99
C GLY A 270 -28.89 14.87 -7.26
N GLU A 271 -27.85 14.07 -6.99
CA GLU A 271 -27.85 12.62 -7.15
C GLU A 271 -27.99 11.91 -5.79
N ALA A 272 -27.99 10.57 -5.79
CA ALA A 272 -28.11 9.75 -4.59
C ALA A 272 -26.86 9.74 -3.69
N GLU A 273 -25.73 10.30 -4.14
CA GLU A 273 -24.45 10.25 -3.42
C GLU A 273 -23.72 11.60 -3.48
N THR A 274 -23.15 12.00 -2.34
CA THR A 274 -22.23 13.16 -2.27
C THR A 274 -20.78 12.66 -2.24
N ARG A 275 -20.00 12.96 -3.30
CA ARG A 275 -18.60 12.54 -3.41
C ARG A 275 -17.75 13.56 -4.17
N PRO A 276 -16.43 13.65 -3.89
CA PRO A 276 -15.51 14.38 -4.76
C PRO A 276 -15.33 13.66 -6.10
N VAL A 277 -14.77 14.36 -7.10
CA VAL A 277 -14.28 13.71 -8.33
C VAL A 277 -13.29 12.60 -7.95
N ASN A 278 -13.51 11.39 -8.44
CA ASN A 278 -12.73 10.21 -8.05
C ASN A 278 -12.63 9.18 -9.19
N ALA A 279 -11.71 8.22 -9.04
CA ALA A 279 -11.56 7.05 -9.89
C ALA A 279 -11.36 5.81 -8.99
N THR A 280 -11.82 4.64 -9.46
CA THR A 280 -11.78 3.41 -8.68
C THR A 280 -10.50 2.62 -8.90
N VAL A 281 -9.92 2.11 -7.81
CA VAL A 281 -8.80 1.17 -7.79
C VAL A 281 -9.15 -0.02 -6.91
N VAL A 282 -8.39 -1.12 -7.03
CA VAL A 282 -8.55 -2.28 -6.16
C VAL A 282 -7.78 -2.07 -4.86
N TYR A 283 -8.44 -2.29 -3.73
CA TYR A 283 -7.77 -2.44 -2.45
C TYR A 283 -7.44 -3.91 -2.18
N ALA A 284 -6.21 -4.18 -1.79
CA ALA A 284 -5.78 -5.49 -1.36
C ALA A 284 -4.87 -5.40 -0.13
N ILE A 285 -4.85 -6.47 0.65
CA ILE A 285 -4.10 -6.57 1.91
C ILE A 285 -3.03 -7.65 1.79
N LYS A 286 -1.84 -7.32 2.29
CA LYS A 286 -0.69 -8.23 2.28
C LYS A 286 -0.94 -9.38 3.24
N THR A 287 -0.83 -10.61 2.73
CA THR A 287 -0.99 -11.85 3.53
C THR A 287 0.26 -12.23 4.29
#